data_AF-A0A6B2DC12-F1
#
_entry.id   AF-A0A6B2DC12-F1
#
_cell.length_a   1.000
_cell.length_b   1.000
_cell.length_c   1.000
_cell.angle_alpha   90.00
_cell.angle_beta   90.00
_cell.angle_gamma   90.00
#
_symmetry.space_group_name_H-M   'P 1'
#
loop_
_entity.id
_entity.type
_entity.pdbx_description
1 polymer ?
#
loop_
_entity_poly.entity_id
_entity_poly.type
_entity_poly.pdbx_seq_one_letter_code
_entity_poly.pdbx_strand_id
1 'polypeptide(L)' 'MVVRVVRGAPDDVELAALVTALALLAAGAPPAPAVEVGGWRARGTGEPLFRRPGAWRLSGLPR' A
#
# COMPACT_ATOMS: atom_id res chain seq x y z
N MET A 1 14.03 6.44 -8.27
CA MET A 1 13.62 7.02 -6.98
C MET A 1 14.76 7.89 -6.47
N VAL A 2 14.48 9.11 -6.01
CA VAL A 2 15.50 10.00 -5.41
C VAL A 2 15.06 10.33 -3.99
N VAL A 3 15.90 10.03 -3.00
CA VAL A 3 15.65 10.30 -1.57
C VAL A 3 16.58 11.44 -1.15
N ARG A 4 16.03 12.46 -0.47
CA ARG A 4 16.80 13.60 0.05
C ARG A 4 16.60 13.72 1.56
N VAL A 5 17.70 13.76 2.30
CA VAL A 5 17.68 14.07 3.74
C VAL A 5 17.48 15.57 3.91
N VAL A 6 16.41 15.95 4.62
CA VAL A 6 16.07 17.37 4.89
C VAL A 6 16.55 17.80 6.28
N ARG A 7 16.68 16.85 7.21
CA ARG A 7 17.12 17.07 8.60
C ARG A 7 17.80 15.81 9.14
N GLY A 8 18.77 16.00 10.04
CA GLY A 8 19.54 14.92 10.67
C GLY A 8 20.76 14.53 9.85
N ALA A 9 21.57 13.63 10.42
CA ALA A 9 22.75 13.04 9.77
C ALA A 9 22.66 11.52 9.96
N PRO A 10 21.78 10.84 9.21
CA PRO A 10 21.69 9.38 9.28
C PRO A 10 23.01 8.76 8.84
N ASP A 11 23.35 7.64 9.44
CA ASP A 11 24.47 6.85 8.94
C ASP A 11 24.09 6.08 7.67
N ASP A 12 25.10 5.48 7.04
CA ASP A 12 24.92 4.74 5.79
C ASP A 12 24.00 3.52 5.96
N VAL A 13 23.97 2.92 7.16
CA VAL A 13 23.16 1.73 7.46
C VAL A 13 21.69 2.12 7.56
N GLU A 14 21.38 3.19 8.29
CA GLU A 14 20.04 3.74 8.42
C GLU A 14 19.49 4.17 7.05
N LEU A 15 20.31 4.84 6.24
CA LEU A 15 19.90 5.26 4.89
C LEU A 15 19.65 4.06 3.97
N ALA A 16 20.51 3.04 4.02
CA ALA A 16 20.33 1.81 3.25
C ALA A 16 19.05 1.07 3.65
N ALA A 17 18.75 0.97 4.95
CA ALA A 17 17.54 0.34 5.45
C ALA A 17 16.28 1.05 4.93
N LEU A 18 16.26 2.39 4.97
CA LEU A 18 15.14 3.19 4.47
C LEU A 18 14.93 3.01 2.96
N VAL A 19 16.01 3.12 2.17
CA VAL A 19 15.94 2.95 0.71
C VAL A 19 15.43 1.56 0.35
N THR A 20 15.88 0.53 1.07
CA THR A 20 15.41 -0.85 0.88
C THR A 20 13.92 -0.98 1.18
N ALA A 21 13.44 -0.43 2.29
CA ALA A 21 12.02 -0.46 2.63
C ALA A 21 11.16 0.23 1.56
N LEU A 22 11.59 1.39 1.07
CA LEU A 22 10.90 2.11 0.00
C LEU A 22 10.89 1.33 -1.32
N ALA A 23 12.01 0.67 -1.66
CA ALA A 23 12.09 -0.18 -2.85
C ALA A 23 11.13 -1.37 -2.77
N LEU A 24 11.03 -2.02 -1.60
CA LEU A 24 10.09 -3.12 -1.37
C LEU A 24 8.63 -2.67 -1.49
N LEU A 25 8.29 -1.50 -0.94
CA LEU A 25 6.96 -0.92 -1.07
C LEU A 25 6.62 -0.58 -2.54
N ALA A 26 7.59 -0.05 -3.27
CA ALA A 26 7.43 0.31 -4.68
C ALA A 26 7.35 -0.90 -5.62
N ALA A 27 8.01 -2.02 -5.28
CA ALA A 27 7.98 -3.25 -6.07
C ALA A 27 6.55 -3.84 -6.20
N GLY A 28 5.65 -3.46 -5.29
CA GLY A 28 4.29 -4.00 -5.26
C GLY A 28 4.24 -5.45 -4.81
N ALA A 29 3.06 -5.91 -4.39
CA ALA A 29 2.88 -7.33 -4.10
C ALA A 29 2.87 -8.11 -5.42
N PRO A 30 3.58 -9.25 -5.51
CA PRO A 30 3.43 -10.14 -6.65
C PRO A 30 1.96 -10.53 -6.80
N PRO A 31 1.47 -10.74 -8.04
CA PRO A 31 0.09 -11.14 -8.25
C PRO A 31 -0.17 -12.41 -7.44
N ALA A 32 -1.16 -12.35 -6.56
CA ALA A 32 -1.58 -13.52 -5.80
C ALA A 32 -2.07 -14.58 -6.79
N PRO A 33 -1.74 -15.87 -6.58
CA PRO A 33 -2.29 -16.92 -7.41
C PRO A 33 -3.81 -16.82 -7.41
N ALA A 34 -4.42 -17.03 -8.58
CA ALA A 34 -5.87 -17.02 -8.71
C ALA A 34 -6.44 -18.10 -7.78
N VAL A 35 -7.06 -17.66 -6.68
CA VAL A 35 -7.82 -18.57 -5.82
C VAL A 35 -9.12 -18.86 -6.55
N GLU A 36 -9.38 -20.13 -6.86
CA GLU A 36 -10.72 -20.56 -7.29
C GLU A 36 -11.69 -20.31 -6.14
N VAL A 37 -12.35 -19.16 -6.20
CA VAL A 37 -13.41 -18.83 -5.29
C VAL A 37 -14.68 -19.50 -5.79
N GLY A 38 -15.06 -20.61 -5.14
CA GLY A 38 -16.37 -21.22 -5.33
C GLY A 38 -17.49 -20.18 -5.27
N GLY A 39 -18.61 -20.45 -5.97
CA GLY A 39 -19.65 -19.49 -6.38
C GLY A 39 -20.30 -18.60 -5.30
N TRP A 40 -19.91 -18.73 -4.03
CA TRP A 40 -20.29 -17.83 -2.95
C TRP A 40 -19.60 -16.45 -3.04
N ARG A 41 -18.34 -16.33 -3.53
CA ARG A 41 -17.69 -15.00 -3.71
C ARG A 41 -17.97 -14.34 -5.06
N ALA A 42 -18.49 -15.05 -6.05
CA ALA A 42 -18.81 -14.49 -7.36
C ALA A 42 -19.90 -13.40 -7.30
N ARG A 43 -20.64 -13.28 -6.18
CA ARG A 43 -21.68 -12.26 -5.96
C ARG A 43 -21.20 -10.95 -5.34
N GLY A 44 -19.89 -10.71 -5.28
CA GLY A 44 -19.31 -9.49 -4.71
C GLY A 44 -18.30 -8.82 -5.65
N THR A 45 -18.69 -8.50 -6.88
CA THR A 45 -17.84 -7.86 -7.91
C THR A 45 -17.63 -6.35 -7.70
N GLY A 46 -17.71 -5.88 -6.45
CA GLY A 46 -17.40 -4.48 -6.12
C GLY A 46 -15.99 -4.37 -5.59
N GLU A 47 -15.14 -3.57 -6.26
CA GLU A 47 -13.87 -3.13 -5.69
C GLU A 47 -14.13 -2.60 -4.28
N PRO A 48 -13.35 -3.00 -3.27
CA PRO A 48 -13.65 -2.60 -1.91
C PRO A 48 -13.61 -1.07 -1.80
N LEU A 49 -14.73 -0.47 -1.38
CA LEU A 49 -14.93 0.98 -1.38
C LEU A 49 -13.81 1.74 -0.66
N PHE A 50 -13.13 1.09 0.29
CA PHE A 50 -12.00 1.61 1.04
C PHE A 50 -10.72 1.90 0.22
N ARG A 51 -10.60 1.42 -1.03
CA ARG A 51 -9.42 1.64 -1.88
C ARG A 51 -9.50 2.85 -2.82
N ARG A 52 -10.60 3.62 -2.81
CA ARG A 52 -10.77 4.76 -3.73
C ARG A 52 -10.29 6.08 -3.10
N PRO A 53 -9.72 7.03 -3.88
CA PRO A 53 -9.47 8.38 -3.39
C PRO A 53 -10.74 8.98 -2.78
N GLY A 54 -10.67 9.46 -1.54
CA GLY A 54 -11.82 9.99 -0.81
C GLY A 54 -12.66 8.97 -0.03
N ALA A 55 -12.29 7.68 -0.02
CA ALA A 55 -13.00 6.63 0.73
C ALA A 55 -13.10 6.91 2.24
N TRP A 56 -12.13 7.63 2.81
CA TRP A 56 -12.15 8.04 4.21
C TRP A 56 -13.35 8.96 4.56
N ARG A 57 -13.94 9.65 3.57
CA ARG A 57 -15.14 10.49 3.75
C ARG A 57 -16.43 9.68 3.91
N LEU A 58 -16.37 8.37 3.63
CA LEU A 58 -17.48 7.44 3.87
C LEU A 58 -17.43 6.83 5.28
N SER A 59 -16.33 7.04 6.03
CA SER A 59 -16.33 6.72 7.45
C SER A 59 -17.31 7.67 8.13
N GLY A 60 -18.25 7.14 8.91
CA GLY A 60 -19.28 7.91 9.63
C GLY A 60 -18.72 8.78 10.76
N LEU A 61 -17.44 9.15 10.72
CA LEU A 61 -16.84 10.09 11.64
C LEU A 61 -17.28 11.52 11.27
N PRO A 62 -17.56 12.38 12.26
CA PRO A 62 -17.98 13.76 12.00
C PRO A 62 -16.95 14.53 11.19
N ARG A 63 -17.42 15.45 10.34
CA ARG A 63 -16.57 16.40 9.59
C ARG A 63 -16.00 17.48 10.49
#